data_AF-A0A4Y8W7Z7-F1
#
_entry.id   AF-A0A4Y8W7Z7-F1
#
_cell.length_a   1.000
_cell.length_b   1.000
_cell.length_c   1.000
_cell.angle_alpha   90.00
_cell.angle_beta   90.00
_cell.angle_gamma   90.00
#
_symmetry.space_group_name_H-M   'P 1'
#
loop_
_entity.id
_entity.type
_entity.pdbx_description
1 polymer ?
#
loop_
_entity_poly.entity_id
_entity_poly.type
_entity_poly.pdbx_seq_one_letter_code
_entity_poly.pdbx_strand_id
1 'polypeptide(L)'
;MEISEIVKEMLLYFGGTSAVLIGLVGFLAHLSSKRIINGELAKHKLDLENAKSQNKIEQESIKHTFSKEIKEISISNERNLQLVRLEHEKALSIQKAESENTLERVKNEMNVAFLKSETYTSISKEMFQTLFNKRIEVYSNLLNLKIEIDKSRLDHAGYLAFNEEDPSHFTTAVYKINEVSQKDSMLISNELAMLSNELYQKSSQVFSNAKVQEFYAELNSSANNNGQANFESMMDARDTELRKLFTECGELYESWFQQLEEDLSKIRMILDFSGEFLKKEH
;
A
#
# COMPACT_ATOMS: atom_id res chain seq x y z
N MET A 1 -101.27 92.46 -37.58
CA MET A 1 -100.26 92.28 -36.54
C MET A 1 -99.70 90.89 -36.74
N GLU A 2 -98.52 90.82 -37.37
CA GLU A 2 -97.97 89.56 -37.87
C GLU A 2 -97.26 88.80 -36.74
N ILE A 3 -97.46 87.48 -36.68
CA ILE A 3 -96.81 86.58 -35.72
C ILE A 3 -95.28 86.69 -35.78
N SER A 4 -94.74 87.19 -36.90
CA SER A 4 -93.33 87.48 -37.11
C SER A 4 -92.77 88.57 -36.19
N GLU A 5 -93.55 89.58 -35.81
CA GLU A 5 -93.12 90.67 -34.91
C GLU A 5 -93.10 90.21 -33.44
N ILE A 6 -94.12 89.46 -33.01
CA ILE A 6 -94.19 88.91 -31.64
C ILE A 6 -93.08 87.88 -31.39
N VAL A 7 -92.77 87.05 -32.40
CA VAL A 7 -91.65 86.09 -32.31
C VAL A 7 -90.30 86.81 -32.29
N LYS A 8 -90.13 87.92 -33.04
CA LYS A 8 -88.92 88.75 -33.00
C LYS A 8 -88.74 89.44 -31.65
N GLU A 9 -89.79 90.00 -31.05
CA GLU A 9 -89.73 90.62 -29.73
C GLU A 9 -89.51 89.60 -28.61
N MET A 10 -90.12 88.42 -28.68
CA MET A 10 -89.78 87.31 -27.76
C MET A 10 -88.32 86.87 -27.93
N LEU A 11 -87.81 86.70 -29.15
CA LEU A 11 -86.42 86.32 -29.41
C LEU A 11 -85.42 87.41 -28.98
N LEU A 12 -85.81 88.68 -28.98
CA LEU A 12 -84.96 89.78 -28.49
C LEU A 12 -84.87 89.77 -26.95
N TYR A 13 -85.99 89.56 -26.26
CA TYR A 13 -86.03 89.48 -24.79
C TYR A 13 -85.44 88.18 -24.23
N PHE A 14 -85.61 87.05 -24.93
CA PHE A 14 -85.05 85.76 -24.54
C PHE A 14 -83.64 85.49 -25.09
N GLY A 15 -83.24 86.09 -26.21
CA GLY A 15 -81.93 85.88 -26.83
C GLY A 15 -80.77 86.45 -26.00
N GLY A 16 -80.98 87.59 -25.36
CA GLY A 16 -80.00 88.18 -24.44
C GLY A 16 -79.80 87.35 -23.17
N THR A 17 -80.88 86.85 -22.56
CA THR A 17 -80.84 86.00 -21.37
C THR A 17 -80.29 84.60 -21.67
N SER A 18 -80.59 84.04 -22.85
CA SER A 18 -80.03 82.77 -23.33
C SER A 18 -78.52 82.83 -23.53
N ALA A 19 -78.02 83.89 -24.17
CA ALA A 19 -76.59 84.09 -24.39
C ALA A 19 -75.82 84.26 -23.08
N VAL A 20 -76.41 84.97 -22.11
CA VAL A 20 -75.82 85.10 -20.76
C VAL A 20 -75.82 83.75 -20.03
N LEU A 21 -76.89 82.95 -20.10
CA LEU A 21 -76.95 81.61 -19.51
C LEU A 21 -75.93 80.65 -20.14
N ILE A 22 -75.82 80.61 -21.47
CA ILE A 22 -74.84 79.79 -22.18
C ILE A 22 -73.41 80.22 -21.82
N GLY A 23 -73.15 81.53 -21.72
CA GLY A 23 -71.87 82.07 -21.25
C GLY A 23 -71.55 81.68 -19.80
N LEU A 24 -72.53 81.72 -18.91
CA LEU A 24 -72.38 81.34 -17.50
C LEU A 24 -72.15 79.84 -17.32
N VAL A 25 -72.87 78.99 -18.07
CA VAL A 25 -72.66 77.54 -18.08
C VAL A 25 -71.29 77.20 -18.66
N GLY A 26 -70.88 77.85 -19.76
CA GLY A 26 -69.54 77.70 -20.33
C GLY A 26 -68.44 78.14 -19.37
N PHE A 27 -68.65 79.23 -18.63
CA PHE A 27 -67.71 79.72 -17.62
C PHE A 27 -67.63 78.79 -16.40
N LEU A 28 -68.77 78.31 -15.89
CA LEU A 28 -68.83 77.34 -14.79
C LEU A 28 -68.24 75.99 -15.18
N ALA A 29 -68.51 75.50 -16.40
CA ALA A 29 -67.91 74.30 -16.95
C ALA A 29 -66.38 74.46 -17.14
N HIS A 30 -65.93 75.64 -17.56
CA HIS A 30 -64.51 75.93 -17.67
C HIS A 30 -63.82 75.99 -16.30
N LEU A 31 -64.47 76.59 -15.29
CA LEU A 31 -63.99 76.62 -13.91
C LEU A 31 -63.96 75.23 -13.28
N SER A 32 -65.00 74.41 -13.46
CA SER A 32 -65.06 73.05 -12.94
C SER A 32 -64.02 72.16 -13.61
N SER A 33 -63.89 72.24 -14.94
CA SER A 33 -62.89 71.50 -15.71
C SER A 33 -61.46 71.89 -15.30
N LYS A 34 -61.14 73.19 -15.19
CA LYS A 34 -59.83 73.64 -14.69
C LYS A 34 -59.53 73.14 -13.27
N ARG A 35 -60.54 73.10 -12.39
CA ARG A 35 -60.36 72.65 -11.01
C ARG A 35 -60.13 71.14 -10.94
N ILE A 36 -60.85 70.36 -11.75
CA ILE A 36 -60.68 68.90 -11.88
C ILE A 36 -59.30 68.59 -12.46
N ILE A 37 -58.94 69.22 -13.59
CA ILE A 37 -57.64 69.03 -14.25
C ILE A 37 -56.49 69.39 -13.30
N ASN A 38 -56.57 70.52 -12.60
CA ASN A 38 -55.51 70.90 -11.66
C ASN A 38 -55.44 69.99 -10.43
N GLY A 39 -56.59 69.48 -9.95
CA GLY A 39 -56.62 68.50 -8.86
C GLY A 39 -56.02 67.15 -9.27
N GLU A 40 -56.35 66.69 -10.48
CA GLU A 40 -55.84 65.44 -11.05
C GLU A 40 -54.35 65.56 -11.40
N LEU A 41 -53.90 66.71 -11.92
CA LEU A 41 -52.50 67.03 -12.16
C LEU A 41 -51.70 67.07 -10.84
N ALA A 42 -52.24 67.68 -9.79
CA ALA A 42 -51.62 67.70 -8.48
C ALA A 42 -51.49 66.30 -7.88
N LYS A 43 -52.53 65.46 -8.03
CA LYS A 43 -52.51 64.06 -7.62
C LYS A 43 -51.47 63.25 -8.39
N HIS A 44 -51.45 63.35 -9.73
CA HIS A 44 -50.43 62.69 -10.55
C HIS A 44 -49.00 63.15 -10.22
N LYS A 45 -48.81 64.43 -9.89
CA LYS A 45 -47.50 64.93 -9.46
C LYS A 45 -47.07 64.33 -8.12
N LEU A 46 -48.00 64.25 -7.16
CA LEU A 46 -47.76 63.59 -5.87
C LEU A 46 -47.44 62.10 -6.07
N ASP A 47 -48.21 61.39 -6.88
CA ASP A 47 -47.99 59.97 -7.18
C ASP A 47 -46.62 59.75 -7.87
N LEU A 48 -46.23 60.65 -8.78
CA LEU A 48 -44.91 60.62 -9.42
C LEU A 48 -43.77 60.89 -8.42
N GLU A 49 -43.93 61.84 -7.50
CA GLU A 49 -42.95 62.10 -6.43
C GLU A 49 -42.83 60.91 -5.47
N ASN A 50 -43.95 60.31 -5.09
CA ASN A 50 -43.98 59.10 -4.27
C ASN A 50 -43.28 57.92 -4.97
N ALA A 51 -43.60 57.68 -6.26
CA ALA A 51 -42.96 56.63 -7.04
C ALA A 51 -41.45 56.88 -7.23
N LYS A 52 -41.03 58.14 -7.43
CA LYS A 52 -39.60 58.50 -7.48
C LYS A 52 -38.90 58.26 -6.14
N SER A 53 -39.56 58.62 -5.03
CA SER A 53 -39.03 58.39 -3.68
C SER A 53 -38.88 56.89 -3.41
N GLN A 54 -39.90 56.09 -3.70
CA GLN A 54 -39.85 54.63 -3.56
C GLN A 54 -38.73 54.00 -4.40
N ASN A 55 -38.66 54.33 -5.69
CA ASN A 55 -37.59 53.82 -6.56
C ASN A 55 -36.19 54.21 -6.05
N LYS A 56 -36.03 55.39 -5.45
CA LYS A 56 -34.75 55.81 -4.87
C LYS A 56 -34.39 54.97 -3.64
N ILE A 57 -35.36 54.73 -2.76
CA ILE A 57 -35.16 53.87 -1.58
C ILE A 57 -34.81 52.44 -2.00
N GLU A 58 -35.50 51.90 -3.00
CA GLU A 58 -35.21 50.57 -3.55
C GLU A 58 -33.82 50.51 -4.20
N GLN A 59 -33.42 51.53 -4.96
CA GLN A 59 -32.05 51.58 -5.49
C GLN A 59 -30.99 51.64 -4.38
N GLU A 60 -31.24 52.38 -3.31
CA GLU A 60 -30.32 52.47 -2.17
C GLU A 60 -30.24 51.16 -1.40
N SER A 61 -31.37 50.47 -1.19
CA SER A 61 -31.39 49.16 -0.54
C SER A 61 -30.66 48.11 -1.37
N ILE A 62 -30.89 48.07 -2.69
CA ILE A 62 -30.20 47.18 -3.62
C ILE A 62 -28.69 47.44 -3.60
N LYS A 63 -28.27 48.71 -3.67
CA LYS A 63 -26.83 49.08 -3.59
C LYS A 63 -26.20 48.63 -2.29
N HIS A 64 -26.89 48.80 -1.17
CA HIS A 64 -26.40 48.39 0.14
C HIS A 64 -26.25 46.86 0.22
N THR A 65 -27.24 46.10 -0.25
CA THR A 65 -27.19 44.63 -0.30
C THR A 65 -26.04 44.13 -1.15
N PHE A 66 -25.88 44.64 -2.37
CA PHE A 66 -24.75 44.26 -3.22
C PHE A 66 -23.40 44.62 -2.61
N SER A 67 -23.28 45.79 -1.97
CA SER A 67 -22.05 46.19 -1.28
C SER A 67 -21.69 45.24 -0.14
N LYS A 68 -22.69 44.75 0.59
CA LYS A 68 -22.52 43.75 1.64
C LYS A 68 -22.07 42.40 1.06
N GLU A 69 -22.76 41.91 0.03
CA GLU A 69 -22.40 40.64 -0.63
C GLU A 69 -20.99 40.67 -1.20
N ILE A 70 -20.59 41.76 -1.87
CA ILE A 70 -19.24 41.93 -2.41
C ILE A 70 -18.20 41.84 -1.28
N LYS A 71 -18.45 42.46 -0.12
CA LYS A 71 -17.56 42.38 1.04
C LYS A 71 -17.47 40.95 1.58
N GLU A 72 -18.59 40.26 1.71
CA GLU A 72 -18.63 38.88 2.20
C GLU A 72 -17.88 37.93 1.25
N ILE A 73 -18.07 38.08 -0.07
CA ILE A 73 -17.34 37.33 -1.09
C ILE A 73 -15.84 37.63 -1.00
N SER A 74 -15.45 38.90 -0.85
CA SER A 74 -14.04 39.29 -0.71
C SER A 74 -13.39 38.63 0.50
N ILE A 75 -14.06 38.65 1.66
CA ILE A 75 -13.57 38.03 2.90
C ILE A 75 -13.48 36.50 2.73
N SER A 76 -14.46 35.88 2.10
CA SER A 76 -14.48 34.45 1.82
C SER A 76 -13.33 34.03 0.91
N ASN A 77 -13.11 34.78 -0.18
CA ASN A 77 -12.00 34.53 -1.11
C ASN A 77 -10.63 34.67 -0.44
N GLU A 78 -10.46 35.66 0.44
CA GLU A 78 -9.20 35.83 1.17
C GLU A 78 -8.90 34.64 2.11
N ARG A 79 -9.93 34.13 2.80
CA ARG A 79 -9.81 32.93 3.63
C ARG A 79 -9.46 31.69 2.81
N ASN A 80 -10.14 31.49 1.69
CA ASN A 80 -9.87 30.36 0.80
C ASN A 80 -8.44 30.42 0.24
N LEU A 81 -7.96 31.62 -0.12
CA LEU A 81 -6.59 31.80 -0.59
C LEU A 81 -5.56 31.48 0.50
N GLN A 82 -5.84 31.83 1.76
CA GLN A 82 -4.97 31.48 2.89
C GLN A 82 -4.93 29.97 3.12
N LEU A 83 -6.07 29.28 3.05
CA LEU A 83 -6.13 27.82 3.18
C LEU A 83 -5.32 27.12 2.08
N VAL A 84 -5.50 27.52 0.83
CA VAL A 84 -4.75 26.96 -0.30
C VAL A 84 -3.24 27.17 -0.13
N ARG A 85 -2.81 28.34 0.38
CA ARG A 85 -1.40 28.60 0.67
C ARG A 85 -0.83 27.68 1.74
N LEU A 86 -1.57 27.48 2.84
CA LEU A 86 -1.15 26.59 3.92
C LEU A 86 -1.08 25.12 3.48
N GLU A 87 -2.06 24.66 2.70
CA GLU A 87 -2.07 23.31 2.14
C GLU A 87 -0.88 23.09 1.20
N HIS A 88 -0.59 24.07 0.33
CA HIS A 88 0.55 24.00 -0.57
C HIS A 88 1.89 24.00 0.18
N GLU A 89 2.05 24.83 1.20
CA GLU A 89 3.26 24.86 2.04
C GLU A 89 3.48 23.53 2.76
N LYS A 90 2.40 22.94 3.29
CA LYS A 90 2.44 21.61 3.91
C LYS A 90 2.79 20.52 2.90
N ALA A 91 2.21 20.54 1.71
CA ALA A 91 2.53 19.56 0.67
C ALA A 91 4.00 19.63 0.26
N LEU A 92 4.54 20.85 0.16
CA LEU A 92 5.93 21.09 -0.24
C LEU A 92 6.92 20.64 0.85
N SER A 93 6.58 20.80 2.13
CA SER A 93 7.41 20.30 3.23
C SER A 93 7.43 18.77 3.31
N ILE A 94 6.28 18.11 3.08
CA ILE A 94 6.20 16.65 3.00
C ILE A 94 7.05 16.14 1.84
N GLN A 95 6.91 16.74 0.65
CA GLN A 95 7.69 16.34 -0.52
C GLN A 95 9.20 16.49 -0.30
N LYS A 96 9.64 17.57 0.37
CA LYS A 96 11.04 17.75 0.74
C LYS A 96 11.53 16.64 1.68
N ALA A 97 10.80 16.36 2.75
CA ALA A 97 11.15 15.30 3.69
C ALA A 97 11.21 13.91 3.03
N GLU A 98 10.27 13.61 2.13
CA GLU A 98 10.30 12.37 1.34
C GLU A 98 11.53 12.29 0.45
N SER A 99 11.85 13.36 -0.27
CA SER A 99 13.04 13.38 -1.13
C SER A 99 14.35 13.22 -0.36
N GLU A 100 14.49 13.87 0.81
CA GLU A 100 15.64 13.71 1.71
C GLU A 100 15.79 12.25 2.18
N ASN A 101 14.69 11.62 2.62
CA ASN A 101 14.68 10.21 3.01
C ASN A 101 15.08 9.28 1.86
N THR A 102 14.57 9.53 0.64
CA THR A 102 14.96 8.72 -0.52
C THR A 102 16.43 8.87 -0.87
N LEU A 103 16.98 10.08 -0.75
CA LEU A 103 18.40 10.36 -1.00
C LEU A 103 19.29 9.64 0.01
N GLU A 104 18.89 9.65 1.29
CA GLU A 104 19.61 8.94 2.34
C GLU A 104 19.59 7.42 2.11
N ARG A 105 18.44 6.86 1.72
CA ARG A 105 18.34 5.43 1.37
C ARG A 105 19.27 5.07 0.20
N VAL A 106 19.23 5.85 -0.88
CA VAL A 106 20.08 5.63 -2.07
C VAL A 106 21.56 5.74 -1.70
N LYS A 107 21.94 6.71 -0.84
CA LYS A 107 23.30 6.84 -0.35
C LYS A 107 23.74 5.62 0.46
N ASN A 108 22.87 5.10 1.32
CA ASN A 108 23.16 3.90 2.11
C ASN A 108 23.31 2.66 1.21
N GLU A 109 22.43 2.48 0.23
CA GLU A 109 22.53 1.41 -0.77
C GLU A 109 23.83 1.49 -1.57
N MET A 110 24.21 2.69 -2.02
CA MET A 110 25.45 2.94 -2.75
C MET A 110 26.68 2.64 -1.90
N ASN A 111 26.69 3.04 -0.62
CA ASN A 111 27.79 2.73 0.30
C ASN A 111 27.93 1.22 0.53
N VAL A 112 26.81 0.49 0.70
CA VAL A 112 26.82 -0.97 0.82
C VAL A 112 27.34 -1.63 -0.46
N ALA A 113 26.90 -1.15 -1.63
CA ALA A 113 27.39 -1.65 -2.91
C ALA A 113 28.89 -1.37 -3.10
N PHE A 114 29.36 -0.19 -2.68
CA PHE A 114 30.77 0.17 -2.70
C PHE A 114 31.60 -0.75 -1.81
N LEU A 115 31.19 -0.96 -0.55
CA LEU A 115 31.87 -1.88 0.38
C LEU A 115 31.89 -3.32 -0.14
N LYS A 116 30.81 -3.78 -0.78
CA LYS A 116 30.79 -5.08 -1.47
C LYS A 116 31.80 -5.10 -2.62
N SER A 117 31.86 -4.06 -3.46
CA SER A 117 32.82 -4.00 -4.56
C SER A 117 34.27 -3.94 -4.09
N GLU A 118 34.55 -3.23 -2.98
CA GLU A 118 35.88 -3.12 -2.37
C GLU A 118 36.33 -4.44 -1.74
N THR A 119 35.43 -5.18 -1.09
CA THR A 119 35.72 -6.53 -0.60
C THR A 119 35.99 -7.51 -1.75
N TYR A 120 35.29 -7.40 -2.88
CA TYR A 120 35.59 -8.21 -4.08
C TYR A 120 36.88 -7.80 -4.80
N THR A 121 37.30 -6.53 -4.72
CA THR A 121 38.56 -6.06 -5.33
C THR A 121 39.78 -6.22 -4.42
N SER A 122 39.59 -6.35 -3.10
CA SER A 122 40.67 -6.63 -2.14
C SER A 122 41.07 -8.10 -2.06
N ILE A 123 40.20 -9.02 -2.50
CA ILE A 123 40.56 -10.43 -2.67
C ILE A 123 41.29 -10.55 -4.01
N SER A 124 42.57 -10.96 -3.97
CA SER A 124 43.31 -11.22 -5.21
C SER A 124 42.56 -12.25 -6.06
N LYS A 125 42.67 -12.15 -7.39
CA LYS A 125 42.08 -13.13 -8.33
C LYS A 125 42.42 -14.57 -7.93
N GLU A 126 43.64 -14.79 -7.46
CA GLU A 126 44.14 -16.09 -6.98
C GLU A 126 43.42 -16.59 -5.73
N MET A 127 43.12 -15.71 -4.77
CA MET A 127 42.38 -16.06 -3.56
C MET A 127 40.91 -16.33 -3.86
N PHE A 128 40.28 -15.57 -4.77
CA PHE A 128 38.92 -15.86 -5.24
C PHE A 128 38.86 -17.22 -5.93
N GLN A 129 39.79 -17.52 -6.84
CA GLN A 129 39.88 -18.82 -7.50
C GLN A 129 40.09 -19.96 -6.49
N THR A 130 40.92 -19.74 -5.47
CA THR A 130 41.16 -20.73 -4.41
C THR A 130 39.88 -21.01 -3.61
N LEU A 131 39.16 -19.97 -3.20
CA LEU A 131 37.89 -20.12 -2.46
C LEU A 131 36.81 -20.76 -3.33
N PHE A 132 36.74 -20.40 -4.61
CA PHE A 132 35.80 -21.00 -5.56
C PHE A 132 36.08 -22.48 -5.80
N ASN A 133 37.34 -22.87 -5.97
CA ASN A 133 37.73 -24.28 -6.10
C ASN A 133 37.40 -25.08 -4.84
N LYS A 134 37.68 -24.52 -3.66
CA LYS A 134 37.29 -25.15 -2.38
C LYS A 134 35.77 -25.31 -2.27
N ARG A 135 35.00 -24.31 -2.71
CA ARG A 135 33.53 -24.41 -2.78
C ARG A 135 33.11 -25.54 -3.71
N ILE A 136 33.68 -25.65 -4.91
CA ILE A 136 33.38 -26.76 -5.83
C ILE A 136 33.68 -28.13 -5.17
N GLU A 137 34.80 -28.25 -4.48
CA GLU A 137 35.18 -29.47 -3.76
C GLU A 137 34.13 -29.83 -2.69
N VAL A 138 33.71 -28.87 -1.87
CA VAL A 138 32.67 -29.08 -0.84
C VAL A 138 31.36 -29.54 -1.47
N TYR A 139 30.88 -28.87 -2.52
CA TYR A 139 29.65 -29.27 -3.21
C TYR A 139 29.77 -30.62 -3.93
N SER A 140 30.97 -30.98 -4.40
CA SER A 140 31.24 -32.30 -4.96
C SER A 140 31.14 -33.39 -3.89
N ASN A 141 31.65 -33.13 -2.68
CA ASN A 141 31.52 -34.04 -1.54
C ASN A 141 30.06 -34.20 -1.11
N LEU A 142 29.29 -33.10 -1.03
CA LEU A 142 27.86 -33.14 -0.71
C LEU A 142 27.04 -33.89 -1.79
N LEU A 143 27.39 -33.73 -3.06
CA LEU A 143 26.76 -34.48 -4.15
C LEU A 143 27.08 -35.98 -4.08
N ASN A 144 28.34 -36.33 -3.79
CA ASN A 144 28.72 -37.73 -3.60
C ASN A 144 27.97 -38.36 -2.42
N LEU A 145 27.82 -37.61 -1.32
CA LEU A 145 27.02 -38.04 -0.18
C LEU A 145 25.56 -38.27 -0.56
N LYS A 146 24.95 -37.37 -1.34
CA LYS A 146 23.60 -37.56 -1.88
C LYS A 146 23.50 -38.87 -2.67
N ILE A 147 24.43 -39.10 -3.60
CA ILE A 147 24.45 -40.31 -4.44
C ILE A 147 24.59 -41.57 -3.57
N GLU A 148 25.41 -41.53 -2.51
CA GLU A 148 25.57 -42.64 -1.57
C GLU A 148 24.26 -42.94 -0.82
N ILE A 149 23.58 -41.90 -0.34
CA ILE A 149 22.28 -41.99 0.34
C ILE A 149 21.22 -42.57 -0.61
N ASP A 150 21.13 -42.05 -1.83
CA ASP A 150 20.18 -42.51 -2.84
C ASP A 150 20.41 -43.98 -3.22
N LYS A 151 21.67 -44.39 -3.39
CA LYS A 151 22.05 -45.80 -3.64
C LYS A 151 21.68 -46.69 -2.48
N SER A 152 22.03 -46.30 -1.25
CA SER A 152 21.67 -47.03 -0.03
C SER A 152 20.15 -47.24 0.08
N ARG A 153 19.36 -46.21 -0.23
CA ARG A 153 17.90 -46.30 -0.25
C ARG A 153 17.38 -47.26 -1.32
N LEU A 154 17.96 -47.27 -2.52
CA LEU A 154 17.57 -48.17 -3.60
C LEU A 154 17.94 -49.63 -3.32
N ASP A 155 19.16 -49.87 -2.84
CA ASP A 155 19.66 -51.21 -2.54
C ASP A 155 18.88 -51.88 -1.40
N HIS A 156 18.35 -51.09 -0.46
CA HIS A 156 17.55 -51.57 0.66
C HIS A 156 16.04 -51.41 0.46
N ALA A 157 15.57 -50.96 -0.72
CA ALA A 157 14.15 -50.71 -0.97
C ALA A 157 13.27 -51.96 -0.78
N GLY A 158 13.80 -53.14 -1.11
CA GLY A 158 13.13 -54.42 -0.87
C GLY A 158 13.07 -54.84 0.60
N TYR A 159 14.03 -54.39 1.43
CA TYR A 159 14.08 -54.68 2.88
C TYR A 159 13.21 -53.68 3.67
N LEU A 160 13.24 -52.41 3.29
CA LEU A 160 12.44 -51.32 3.87
C LEU A 160 10.93 -51.52 3.66
N ALA A 161 10.51 -52.19 2.58
CA ALA A 161 9.11 -52.51 2.33
C ALA A 161 8.49 -53.52 3.33
N PHE A 162 9.32 -54.27 4.06
CA PHE A 162 8.86 -55.23 5.09
C PHE A 162 9.20 -54.77 6.52
N ASN A 163 10.14 -53.83 6.67
CA ASN A 163 10.58 -53.27 7.94
C ASN A 163 10.48 -51.73 7.91
N GLU A 164 9.27 -51.20 7.71
CA GLU A 164 8.98 -49.75 7.73
C GLU A 164 9.33 -49.08 9.08
N GLU A 165 9.64 -49.89 10.08
CA GLU A 165 9.85 -49.54 11.47
C GLU A 165 11.32 -49.33 11.88
N ASP A 166 12.29 -49.57 10.99
CA ASP A 166 13.73 -49.40 11.30
C ASP A 166 14.22 -47.96 10.99
N PRO A 167 14.57 -47.15 12.02
CA PRO A 167 15.04 -45.78 11.82
C PRO A 167 16.51 -45.66 11.39
N SER A 168 17.25 -46.78 11.30
CA SER A 168 18.70 -46.78 11.12
C SER A 168 19.17 -46.11 9.83
N HIS A 169 18.46 -46.32 8.72
CA HIS A 169 18.82 -45.75 7.41
C HIS A 169 18.74 -44.23 7.40
N PHE A 170 17.63 -43.68 7.89
CA PHE A 170 17.42 -42.23 7.96
C PHE A 170 18.34 -41.59 9.00
N THR A 171 18.53 -42.23 10.15
CA THR A 171 19.48 -41.81 11.19
C THR A 171 20.90 -41.70 10.65
N THR A 172 21.35 -42.71 9.88
CA THR A 172 22.69 -42.72 9.28
C THR A 172 22.84 -41.61 8.23
N ALA A 173 21.81 -41.38 7.41
CA ALA A 173 21.81 -40.32 6.41
C ALA A 173 21.92 -38.92 7.07
N VAL A 174 21.09 -38.64 8.07
CA VAL A 174 21.12 -37.35 8.81
C VAL A 174 22.45 -37.16 9.54
N TYR A 175 23.00 -38.20 10.15
CA TYR A 175 24.31 -38.13 10.79
C TYR A 175 25.42 -37.74 9.81
N LYS A 176 25.48 -38.38 8.63
CA LYS A 176 26.48 -38.05 7.60
C LYS A 176 26.29 -36.65 7.03
N ILE A 177 25.04 -36.21 6.82
CA ILE A 177 24.75 -34.84 6.36
C ILE A 177 25.29 -33.82 7.37
N ASN A 178 25.05 -34.04 8.67
CA ASN A 178 25.55 -33.16 9.72
C ASN A 178 27.08 -33.11 9.76
N GLU A 179 27.73 -34.27 9.66
CA GLU A 179 29.20 -34.36 9.70
C GLU A 179 29.84 -33.55 8.56
N VAL A 180 29.37 -33.74 7.33
CA VAL A 180 29.93 -33.07 6.15
C VAL A 180 29.57 -31.58 6.12
N SER A 181 28.33 -31.22 6.49
CA SER A 181 27.87 -29.83 6.42
C SER A 181 28.49 -28.92 7.48
N GLN A 182 28.84 -29.47 8.65
CA GLN A 182 29.48 -28.71 9.73
C GLN A 182 30.96 -28.45 9.46
N LYS A 183 31.64 -29.38 8.76
CA LYS A 183 33.08 -29.26 8.47
C LYS A 183 33.42 -28.04 7.61
N ASP A 184 32.58 -27.72 6.64
CA ASP A 184 32.83 -26.69 5.63
C ASP A 184 31.68 -25.67 5.51
N SER A 185 31.02 -25.35 6.64
CA SER A 185 29.84 -24.46 6.71
C SER A 185 30.05 -23.08 6.08
N MET A 186 31.28 -22.55 6.09
CA MET A 186 31.60 -21.24 5.50
C MET A 186 31.68 -21.24 3.96
N LEU A 187 31.71 -22.42 3.34
CA LEU A 187 31.87 -22.60 1.89
C LEU A 187 30.56 -22.99 1.18
N ILE A 188 29.51 -23.33 1.93
CA ILE A 188 28.17 -23.58 1.42
C ILE A 188 27.35 -22.27 1.34
N SER A 189 26.17 -22.32 0.71
CA SER A 189 25.29 -21.15 0.64
C SER A 189 24.75 -20.81 2.04
N ASN A 190 24.31 -19.57 2.23
CA ASN A 190 23.73 -19.17 3.51
C ASN A 190 22.46 -19.96 3.81
N GLU A 191 21.65 -20.21 2.78
CA GLU A 191 20.41 -20.96 2.84
C GLU A 191 20.68 -22.43 3.23
N LEU A 192 21.65 -23.08 2.59
CA LEU A 192 22.05 -24.45 2.92
C LEU A 192 22.70 -24.53 4.32
N ALA A 193 23.47 -23.51 4.72
CA ALA A 193 24.06 -23.42 6.06
C ALA A 193 23.00 -23.31 7.15
N MET A 194 21.95 -22.50 6.93
CA MET A 194 20.82 -22.38 7.85
C MET A 194 20.09 -23.70 8.01
N LEU A 195 19.73 -24.36 6.90
CA LEU A 195 19.07 -25.67 6.91
C LEU A 195 19.94 -26.73 7.60
N SER A 196 21.25 -26.75 7.31
CA SER A 196 22.20 -27.69 7.94
C SER A 196 22.31 -27.47 9.44
N ASN A 197 22.30 -26.23 9.90
CA ASN A 197 22.38 -25.90 11.32
C ASN A 197 21.08 -26.27 12.04
N GLU A 198 19.92 -26.00 11.45
CA GLU A 198 18.62 -26.39 12.02
C GLU A 198 18.49 -27.92 12.08
N LEU A 199 18.87 -28.62 11.00
CA LEU A 199 18.90 -30.07 10.96
C LEU A 199 19.81 -30.64 12.05
N TYR A 200 21.02 -30.07 12.22
CA TYR A 200 21.94 -30.49 13.28
C TYR A 200 21.35 -30.29 14.68
N GLN A 201 20.73 -29.15 14.96
CA GLN A 201 20.14 -28.88 16.27
C GLN A 201 19.02 -29.86 16.62
N LYS A 202 18.06 -30.05 15.71
CA LYS A 202 16.93 -30.97 15.94
C LYS A 202 17.39 -32.43 16.03
N SER A 203 18.23 -32.87 15.10
CA SER A 203 18.74 -34.24 15.12
C SER A 203 19.62 -34.54 16.34
N SER A 204 20.45 -33.59 16.79
CA SER A 204 21.28 -33.74 17.99
C SER A 204 20.43 -33.89 19.25
N GLN A 205 19.32 -33.15 19.35
CA GLN A 205 18.37 -33.30 20.44
C GLN A 205 17.74 -34.71 20.45
N VAL A 206 17.28 -35.19 19.29
CA VAL A 206 16.74 -36.55 19.14
C VAL A 206 17.78 -37.62 19.49
N PHE A 207 19.03 -37.49 19.01
CA PHE A 207 20.11 -38.43 19.32
C PHE A 207 20.46 -38.44 20.82
N SER A 208 20.47 -37.27 21.45
CA SER A 208 20.69 -37.17 22.90
C SER A 208 19.56 -37.83 23.68
N ASN A 209 18.30 -37.59 23.28
CA ASN A 209 17.16 -38.23 23.91
C ASN A 209 17.21 -39.75 23.76
N ALA A 210 17.55 -40.25 22.57
CA ALA A 210 17.66 -41.68 22.30
C ALA A 210 18.70 -42.35 23.21
N LYS A 211 19.86 -41.71 23.39
CA LYS A 211 20.91 -42.17 24.31
C LYS A 211 20.47 -42.15 25.78
N VAL A 212 19.69 -41.15 26.18
CA VAL A 212 19.13 -41.06 27.54
C VAL A 212 18.09 -42.17 27.78
N GLN A 213 17.24 -42.45 26.80
CA GLN A 213 16.26 -43.55 26.89
C GLN A 213 16.93 -44.92 26.92
N GLU A 214 17.94 -45.14 26.09
CA GLU A 214 18.78 -46.34 26.11
C GLU A 214 19.39 -46.56 27.51
N PHE A 215 19.94 -45.50 28.12
CA PHE A 215 20.51 -45.55 29.47
C PHE A 215 19.49 -45.88 30.56
N TYR A 216 18.28 -45.30 30.51
CA TYR A 216 17.23 -45.63 31.48
C TYR A 216 16.71 -47.06 31.29
N ALA A 217 16.59 -47.53 30.06
CA ALA A 217 16.24 -48.92 29.76
C ALA A 217 17.31 -49.89 30.28
N GLU A 218 18.60 -49.57 30.13
CA GLU A 218 19.72 -50.33 30.67
C GLU A 218 19.66 -50.44 32.21
N LEU A 219 19.40 -49.33 32.89
CA LEU A 219 19.35 -49.25 34.35
C LEU A 219 18.16 -50.05 34.93
N ASN A 220 17.00 -49.98 34.28
CA ASN A 220 15.81 -50.73 34.68
C ASN A 220 15.94 -52.24 34.38
N SER A 221 16.67 -52.60 33.33
CA SER A 221 16.88 -54.00 32.91
C SER A 221 17.97 -54.70 33.73
N SER A 222 18.92 -53.96 34.30
CA SER A 222 19.97 -54.47 35.18
C SER A 222 19.47 -55.09 36.49
N ALA A 223 18.18 -54.88 36.85
CA ALA A 223 17.53 -55.51 38.00
C ALA A 223 17.04 -56.95 37.72
N ASN A 224 16.94 -57.37 36.44
CA ASN A 224 16.47 -58.69 36.03
C ASN A 224 17.61 -59.47 35.34
N ASN A 225 18.00 -60.62 35.91
CA ASN A 225 19.19 -61.42 35.56
C ASN A 225 19.19 -62.12 34.17
N ASN A 226 18.43 -61.64 33.17
CA ASN A 226 18.37 -62.24 31.83
C ASN A 226 18.98 -61.31 30.78
N GLY A 227 20.31 -61.41 30.57
CA GLY A 227 21.09 -60.49 29.73
C GLY A 227 20.64 -60.34 28.26
N GLN A 228 19.88 -61.30 27.70
CA GLN A 228 19.40 -61.22 26.31
C GLN A 228 18.11 -60.37 26.18
N ALA A 229 17.20 -60.44 27.16
CA ALA A 229 16.00 -59.59 27.19
C ALA A 229 16.34 -58.12 27.49
N ASN A 230 17.51 -57.89 28.12
CA ASN A 230 17.99 -56.56 28.46
C ASN A 230 18.47 -55.79 27.21
N PHE A 231 19.08 -56.46 26.24
CA PHE A 231 19.56 -55.84 25.00
C PHE A 231 18.42 -55.42 24.06
N GLU A 232 17.40 -56.28 23.92
CA GLU A 232 16.24 -56.02 23.07
C GLU A 232 15.44 -54.81 23.60
N SER A 233 15.20 -54.75 24.90
CA SER A 233 14.55 -53.61 25.58
C SER A 233 15.32 -52.29 25.40
N MET A 234 16.65 -52.32 25.43
CA MET A 234 17.49 -51.14 25.18
C MET A 234 17.40 -50.66 23.72
N MET A 235 17.46 -51.60 22.77
CA MET A 235 17.35 -51.27 21.34
C MET A 235 15.97 -50.74 20.98
N ASP A 236 14.90 -51.35 21.52
CA ASP A 236 13.53 -50.87 21.30
C ASP A 236 13.31 -49.46 21.86
N ALA A 237 13.83 -49.17 23.05
CA ALA A 237 13.73 -47.84 23.67
C ALA A 237 14.49 -46.78 22.85
N ARG A 238 15.67 -47.14 22.34
CA ARG A 238 16.48 -46.28 21.46
C ARG A 238 15.77 -46.05 20.12
N ASP A 239 15.32 -47.10 19.46
CA ASP A 239 14.71 -47.02 18.13
C ASP A 239 13.37 -46.28 18.16
N THR A 240 12.61 -46.43 19.24
CA THR A 240 11.38 -45.66 19.47
C THR A 240 11.66 -44.15 19.45
N GLU A 241 12.75 -43.70 20.08
CA GLU A 241 13.12 -42.28 20.09
C GLU A 241 13.72 -41.85 18.74
N LEU A 242 14.53 -42.70 18.10
CA LEU A 242 15.11 -42.43 16.77
C LEU A 242 14.04 -42.31 15.68
N ARG A 243 12.89 -42.97 15.80
CA ARG A 243 11.75 -42.78 14.87
C ARG A 243 11.25 -41.34 14.85
N LYS A 244 11.38 -40.59 15.95
CA LYS A 244 11.01 -39.16 15.99
C LYS A 244 11.87 -38.30 15.07
N LEU A 245 13.03 -38.79 14.64
CA LEU A 245 13.86 -38.11 13.66
C LEU A 245 13.07 -37.87 12.37
N PHE A 246 12.26 -38.82 11.91
CA PHE A 246 11.45 -38.64 10.70
C PHE A 246 10.43 -37.50 10.86
N THR A 247 9.77 -37.41 12.01
CA THR A 247 8.78 -36.38 12.27
C THR A 247 9.40 -35.01 12.48
N GLU A 248 10.58 -34.94 13.13
CA GLU A 248 11.21 -33.65 13.48
C GLU A 248 12.15 -33.12 12.40
N CYS A 249 12.76 -34.00 11.61
CA CYS A 249 13.78 -33.67 10.62
C CYS A 249 13.40 -34.03 9.18
N GLY A 250 12.29 -34.73 8.93
CA GLY A 250 11.92 -35.19 7.58
C GLY A 250 11.76 -34.05 6.57
N GLU A 251 11.00 -33.01 6.91
CA GLU A 251 10.82 -31.86 6.03
C GLU A 251 12.11 -31.06 5.82
N LEU A 252 12.93 -30.94 6.88
CA LEU A 252 14.24 -30.27 6.80
C LEU A 252 15.22 -31.04 5.92
N TYR A 253 15.20 -32.36 6.01
CA TYR A 253 16.02 -33.25 5.19
C TYR A 253 15.69 -33.10 3.70
N GLU A 254 14.41 -33.11 3.34
CA GLU A 254 13.99 -32.91 1.94
C GLU A 254 14.33 -31.49 1.44
N SER A 255 14.06 -30.46 2.27
CA SER A 255 14.40 -29.08 1.96
C SER A 255 15.90 -28.88 1.77
N TRP A 256 16.72 -29.59 2.54
CA TRP A 256 18.18 -29.58 2.42
C TRP A 256 18.64 -30.12 1.06
N PHE A 257 18.07 -31.24 0.59
CA PHE A 257 18.39 -31.78 -0.73
C PHE A 257 17.95 -30.87 -1.87
N GLN A 258 16.76 -30.27 -1.75
CA GLN A 258 16.27 -29.33 -2.75
C GLN A 258 17.22 -28.12 -2.86
N GLN A 259 17.63 -27.54 -1.72
CA GLN A 259 18.55 -26.41 -1.72
C GLN A 259 19.93 -26.78 -2.29
N LEU A 260 20.42 -27.99 -1.99
CA LEU A 260 21.67 -28.51 -2.58
C LEU A 260 21.58 -28.56 -4.11
N GLU A 261 20.47 -29.02 -4.68
CA GLU A 261 20.28 -29.06 -6.14
C GLU A 261 20.25 -27.66 -6.76
N GLU A 262 19.55 -26.72 -6.13
CA GLU A 262 19.51 -25.33 -6.57
C GLU A 262 20.90 -24.70 -6.59
N ASP A 263 21.70 -24.95 -5.55
CA ASP A 263 23.04 -24.40 -5.45
C ASP A 263 24.00 -25.03 -6.46
N LEU A 264 23.88 -26.35 -6.69
CA LEU A 264 24.60 -27.02 -7.78
C LEU A 264 24.22 -26.45 -9.15
N SER A 265 22.94 -26.13 -9.37
CA SER A 265 22.48 -25.48 -10.60
C SER A 265 23.11 -24.09 -10.79
N LYS A 266 23.15 -23.27 -9.73
CA LYS A 266 23.81 -21.96 -9.75
C LYS A 266 25.31 -22.08 -10.05
N ILE A 267 26.00 -23.04 -9.41
CA ILE A 267 27.43 -23.29 -9.65
C ILE A 267 27.67 -23.71 -11.11
N ARG A 268 26.85 -24.62 -11.66
CA ARG A 268 26.93 -25.03 -13.07
C ARG A 268 26.71 -23.86 -14.02
N MET A 269 25.71 -23.01 -13.76
CA MET A 269 25.45 -21.82 -14.58
C MET A 269 26.67 -20.87 -14.61
N ILE A 270 27.34 -20.68 -13.47
CA ILE A 270 28.55 -19.86 -13.37
C ILE A 270 29.70 -20.51 -14.16
N LEU A 271 29.86 -21.83 -14.06
CA LEU A 271 30.88 -22.58 -14.80
C LEU A 271 30.64 -22.54 -16.31
N ASP A 272 29.39 -22.70 -16.76
CA ASP A 272 29.02 -22.66 -18.18
C ASP A 272 29.25 -21.26 -18.75
N PHE A 273 28.85 -20.21 -18.02
CA PHE A 273 29.12 -18.82 -18.42
C PHE A 273 30.62 -18.50 -18.49
N SER A 274 31.39 -19.01 -17.52
CA SER A 274 32.85 -18.84 -17.49
C SER A 274 33.55 -19.64 -18.60
N GLY A 275 33.03 -20.84 -18.92
CA GLY A 275 33.51 -21.68 -20.01
C GLY A 275 33.21 -21.09 -21.39
N GLU A 276 32.06 -20.44 -21.57
CA GLU A 276 31.74 -19.68 -22.79
C GLU A 276 32.62 -18.44 -22.96
N PHE A 277 32.99 -17.77 -21.86
CA PHE A 277 33.92 -16.65 -21.88
C PHE A 277 35.34 -17.08 -22.29
N LEU A 278 35.82 -18.23 -21.77
CA LEU A 278 37.14 -18.78 -22.10
C LEU A 278 37.20 -19.41 -23.50
N LYS A 279 36.09 -19.93 -24.03
CA LYS A 279 36.02 -20.44 -25.42
C LYS A 279 36.01 -19.35 -26.49
N LYS A 280 35.75 -18.09 -26.13
CA LYS A 280 35.76 -16.94 -27.06
C LYS A 280 37.13 -16.29 -27.27
N GLU A 281 38.17 -16.71 -26.53
CA GLU A 281 39.56 -16.22 -26.70
C GLU A 281 40.46 -17.17 -27.54
N HIS A 282 39.87 -18.10 -28.30
CA HIS A 282 40.58 -18.90 -29.31
C HIS A 282 39.90 -18.84 -30.68
#